data_AF-A0A6N8G1E2-F1
#
_entry.id   AF-A0A6N8G1E2-F1
#
_cell.length_a   1.000
_cell.length_b   1.000
_cell.length_c   1.000
_cell.angle_alpha   90.00
_cell.angle_beta   90.00
_cell.angle_gamma   90.00
#
_symmetry.space_group_name_H-M   'P 1'
#
loop_
_entity.id
_entity.type
_entity.pdbx_description
1 polymer ?
#
loop_
_entity_poly.entity_id
_entity_poly.type
_entity_poly.pdbx_seq_one_letter_code
_entity_poly.pdbx_strand_id
1 'polypeptide(L)'
;MAEQLIKKVNFPDYQAYPVVFLYRHSFELNLKNVIYWSARLLAFKGVEDVGERLYNTHNLIKLAANAERILLKAFPDDPDLHEFVQDVISTAKEFSDIDPDSYSYRYPISTRGDYSTRLAQSVNLSSLSDHMASLLENLDTINFGLNLETDIEQEVYEAYLNL
;
A
#
# COMPACT_ATOMS: atom_id res chain seq x y z
N MET A 1 -17.56 -7.08 -2.85
CA MET A 1 -17.59 -7.27 -4.31
C MET A 1 -16.84 -8.54 -4.73
N ALA A 2 -15.59 -8.74 -4.29
CA ALA A 2 -14.81 -9.96 -4.54
C ALA A 2 -15.58 -11.24 -4.15
N GLU A 3 -16.07 -11.33 -2.92
CA GLU A 3 -16.82 -12.49 -2.40
C GLU A 3 -18.03 -12.89 -3.26
N GLN A 4 -18.74 -11.90 -3.83
CA GLN A 4 -19.91 -12.17 -4.66
C GLN A 4 -19.52 -12.78 -6.01
N LEU A 5 -18.37 -12.38 -6.57
CA LEU A 5 -17.84 -12.97 -7.80
C LEU A 5 -17.28 -14.36 -7.56
N ILE A 6 -16.53 -14.54 -6.46
CA ILE A 6 -15.92 -15.84 -6.07
C ILE A 6 -16.99 -16.92 -5.85
N LYS A 7 -18.17 -16.55 -5.32
CA LYS A 7 -19.30 -17.48 -5.13
C LYS A 7 -19.96 -17.95 -6.44
N LYS A 8 -19.69 -17.32 -7.58
CA LYS A 8 -20.23 -17.74 -8.88
C LYS A 8 -19.45 -18.94 -9.41
N VAL A 9 -20.16 -19.90 -10.02
CA VAL A 9 -19.53 -21.07 -10.68
C VAL A 9 -18.58 -20.64 -11.81
N ASN A 10 -18.91 -19.57 -12.51
CA ASN A 10 -18.06 -18.95 -13.52
C ASN A 10 -18.41 -17.46 -13.67
N PHE A 11 -17.43 -16.63 -13.99
CA PHE A 11 -17.63 -15.24 -14.41
C PHE A 11 -16.57 -14.86 -15.46
N PRO A 12 -16.89 -14.00 -16.43
CA PRO A 12 -15.90 -13.48 -17.36
C PRO A 12 -14.80 -12.68 -16.65
N ASP A 13 -13.54 -12.81 -17.08
CA ASP A 13 -12.38 -12.15 -16.46
C ASP A 13 -12.56 -10.64 -16.25
N TYR A 14 -13.18 -9.96 -17.22
CA TYR A 14 -13.43 -8.52 -17.14
C TYR A 14 -14.31 -8.10 -15.94
N GLN A 15 -15.08 -9.02 -15.34
CA GLN A 15 -15.84 -8.75 -14.12
C GLN A 15 -14.92 -8.66 -12.88
N ALA A 16 -13.76 -9.30 -12.89
CA ALA A 16 -12.76 -9.18 -11.81
C ALA A 16 -11.97 -7.88 -11.89
N TYR A 17 -11.90 -7.24 -13.07
CA TYR A 17 -11.02 -6.08 -13.29
C TYR A 17 -11.27 -4.92 -12.31
N PRO A 18 -12.52 -4.50 -12.04
CA PRO A 18 -12.77 -3.46 -11.04
C PRO A 18 -12.35 -3.88 -9.64
N VAL A 19 -12.43 -5.17 -9.29
CA VAL A 19 -12.01 -5.67 -7.98
C VAL A 19 -10.50 -5.60 -7.83
N VAL A 20 -9.76 -6.04 -8.84
CA VAL A 20 -8.28 -5.93 -8.89
C VAL A 20 -7.85 -4.48 -8.77
N PHE A 21 -8.50 -3.58 -9.52
CA PHE A 21 -8.24 -2.14 -9.46
C PHE A 21 -8.47 -1.58 -8.05
N LEU A 22 -9.58 -1.94 -7.40
CA LEU A 22 -9.90 -1.46 -6.04
C LEU A 22 -8.90 -1.96 -5.00
N TYR A 23 -8.46 -3.23 -5.08
CA TYR A 23 -7.41 -3.75 -4.20
C TYR A 23 -6.08 -3.02 -4.39
N ARG A 24 -5.65 -2.84 -5.65
CA ARG A 24 -4.45 -2.07 -5.99
C ARG A 24 -4.53 -0.65 -5.40
N HIS A 25 -5.68 0.01 -5.52
CA HIS A 25 -5.85 1.38 -5.03
C HIS A 25 -5.91 1.46 -3.51
N SER A 26 -6.58 0.52 -2.85
CA SER A 26 -6.59 0.41 -1.38
C SER A 26 -5.17 0.20 -0.83
N PHE A 27 -4.39 -0.66 -1.49
CA PHE A 27 -2.98 -0.86 -1.15
C PHE A 27 -2.15 0.43 -1.33
N GLU A 28 -2.32 1.12 -2.45
CA GLU A 28 -1.64 2.39 -2.72
C GLU A 28 -1.91 3.45 -1.64
N LEU A 29 -3.18 3.59 -1.22
CA LEU A 29 -3.58 4.54 -0.19
C LEU A 29 -3.00 4.17 1.18
N ASN A 30 -2.97 2.88 1.51
CA ASN A 30 -2.35 2.40 2.74
C ASN A 30 -0.85 2.69 2.79
N LEU A 31 -0.12 2.43 1.70
CA LEU A 31 1.30 2.79 1.59
C LEU A 31 1.53 4.29 1.80
N LYS A 32 0.69 5.13 1.18
CA LYS A 32 0.75 6.59 1.35
C LYS A 32 0.47 7.01 2.79
N ASN A 33 -0.46 6.35 3.47
CA ASN A 33 -0.77 6.61 4.87
C ASN A 33 0.39 6.21 5.80
N VAL A 34 0.98 5.04 5.58
CA VAL A 34 2.18 4.57 6.29
C VAL A 34 3.33 5.58 6.16
N ILE A 35 3.62 6.04 4.93
CA ILE A 35 4.66 7.05 4.67
C ILE A 35 4.36 8.34 5.44
N TYR A 36 3.11 8.83 5.37
CA TYR A 36 2.70 10.06 6.03
C TYR A 36 2.91 10.01 7.54
N TRP A 37 2.37 8.98 8.20
CA TRP A 37 2.39 8.89 9.65
C TRP A 37 3.77 8.55 10.19
N SER A 38 4.51 7.67 9.51
CA SER A 38 5.91 7.41 9.89
C SER A 38 6.76 8.68 9.80
N ALA A 39 6.53 9.53 8.80
CA ALA A 39 7.24 10.80 8.67
C ALA A 39 6.89 11.78 9.79
N ARG A 40 5.61 11.85 10.16
CA ARG A 40 5.16 12.68 11.29
C ARG A 40 5.73 12.19 12.61
N LEU A 41 5.68 10.89 12.87
CA LEU A 41 6.27 10.27 14.05
C LEU A 41 7.76 10.64 14.19
N LEU A 42 8.54 10.43 13.13
CA LEU A 42 9.96 10.75 13.11
C LEU A 42 10.22 12.24 13.33
N ALA A 43 9.36 13.12 12.79
CA ALA A 43 9.49 14.56 13.00
C ALA A 43 9.30 14.95 14.47
N PHE A 44 8.30 14.38 15.16
CA PHE A 44 8.11 14.62 16.60
C PHE A 44 9.22 14.02 17.45
N LYS A 45 9.80 12.89 17.04
CA LYS A 45 11.02 12.31 17.63
C LYS A 45 12.30 13.13 17.39
N GLY A 46 12.20 14.29 16.72
CA GLY A 46 13.35 15.16 16.45
C GLY A 46 14.33 14.62 15.41
N VAL A 47 13.90 13.66 14.59
CA VAL A 47 14.75 13.08 13.55
C VAL A 47 14.80 14.03 12.35
N GLU A 48 15.93 14.70 12.19
CA GLU A 48 16.20 15.54 11.02
C GLU A 48 16.33 14.70 9.72
N ASP A 49 16.11 15.36 8.59
CA ASP A 49 16.17 14.76 7.25
C ASP A 49 15.37 13.45 7.13
N VAL A 50 14.07 13.54 7.45
CA VAL A 50 13.13 12.47 7.08
C VAL A 50 13.12 12.32 5.56
N GLY A 51 13.44 13.38 4.79
CA GLY A 51 13.77 13.29 3.36
C GLY A 51 12.62 12.80 2.47
N GLU A 52 11.41 12.65 3.01
CA GLU A 52 10.29 12.05 2.29
C GLU A 52 9.22 13.08 2.03
N ARG A 53 9.05 13.44 0.77
CA ARG A 53 7.82 14.06 0.31
C ARG A 53 6.84 12.94 0.00
N LEU A 54 5.58 13.10 0.40
CA LEU A 54 4.48 12.35 -0.17
C LEU A 54 4.48 12.62 -1.68
N TYR A 55 5.15 11.76 -2.44
CA TYR A 55 5.22 11.91 -3.88
C TYR A 55 3.83 11.68 -4.45
N ASN A 56 3.39 12.57 -5.33
CA ASN A 56 2.19 12.36 -6.14
C ASN A 56 2.50 11.33 -7.24
N THR A 57 2.69 10.08 -6.83
CA THR A 57 3.02 8.93 -7.68
C THR A 57 2.01 7.81 -7.44
N HIS A 58 1.76 7.03 -8.50
CA HIS A 58 0.97 5.79 -8.45
C HIS A 58 1.87 4.54 -8.55
N ASN A 59 3.19 4.72 -8.66
CA ASN A 59 4.14 3.62 -8.78
C ASN A 59 4.30 2.90 -7.43
N LEU A 60 3.75 1.69 -7.33
CA LEU A 60 3.73 0.92 -6.08
C LEU A 60 5.13 0.50 -5.62
N ILE A 61 6.05 0.18 -6.53
CA ILE A 61 7.44 -0.17 -6.15
C ILE A 61 8.10 1.01 -5.42
N LYS A 62 7.95 2.23 -5.95
CA LYS A 62 8.50 3.43 -5.30
C LYS A 62 7.83 3.70 -3.96
N LEU A 63 6.51 3.52 -3.86
CA LEU A 63 5.77 3.70 -2.61
C LEU A 63 6.18 2.65 -1.57
N ALA A 64 6.30 1.38 -1.94
CA ALA A 64 6.70 0.30 -1.04
C ALA A 64 8.13 0.47 -0.53
N ALA A 65 9.09 0.82 -1.41
CA ALA A 65 10.47 1.07 -0.99
C ALA A 65 10.59 2.28 -0.06
N ASN A 66 9.76 3.31 -0.28
CA ASN A 66 9.71 4.46 0.60
C ASN A 66 9.08 4.12 1.96
N ALA A 67 7.97 3.37 1.95
CA ALA A 67 7.32 2.86 3.15
C ALA A 67 8.26 1.97 3.98
N GLU A 68 9.01 1.06 3.35
CA GLU A 68 10.07 0.27 3.98
C GLU A 68 11.08 1.18 4.68
N ARG A 69 11.71 2.07 3.92
CA ARG A 69 12.78 2.93 4.44
C ARG A 69 12.35 3.71 5.67
N ILE A 70 11.16 4.29 5.63
CA ILE A 70 10.69 5.14 6.72
C ILE A 70 10.16 4.35 7.92
N LEU A 71 9.49 3.22 7.70
CA LEU A 71 9.05 2.33 8.77
C LEU A 71 10.24 1.74 9.53
N LEU A 72 11.26 1.27 8.82
CA LEU A 72 12.46 0.70 9.45
C LEU A 72 13.29 1.78 10.17
N LYS A 73 13.18 3.05 9.78
CA LYS A 73 13.76 4.18 10.53
C LYS A 73 12.97 4.48 11.81
N ALA A 74 11.64 4.35 11.76
CA ALA A 74 10.76 4.58 12.91
C ALA A 74 10.80 3.45 13.95
N PHE A 75 10.99 2.20 13.49
CA PHE A 75 10.98 0.98 14.31
C PHE A 75 12.14 0.04 13.91
N PRO A 76 13.40 0.42 14.17
CA PRO A 76 14.57 -0.34 13.72
C PRO A 76 14.74 -1.72 14.38
N ASP A 77 14.13 -1.93 15.55
CA ASP A 77 14.30 -3.13 16.37
C ASP A 77 13.08 -4.09 16.31
N ASP A 78 12.15 -3.88 15.39
CA ASP A 78 10.94 -4.71 15.23
C ASP A 78 11.11 -5.76 14.11
N PRO A 79 11.49 -7.02 14.42
CA PRO A 79 11.74 -8.04 13.40
C PRO A 79 10.48 -8.46 12.62
N ASP A 80 9.31 -8.42 13.26
CA ASP A 80 8.05 -8.82 12.61
C ASP A 80 7.67 -7.79 11.54
N LEU A 81 7.89 -6.50 11.82
CA LEU A 81 7.74 -5.44 10.83
C LEU A 81 8.69 -5.60 9.65
N HIS A 82 9.95 -6.00 9.88
CA HIS A 82 10.92 -6.22 8.81
C HIS A 82 10.48 -7.35 7.87
N GLU A 83 9.96 -8.45 8.42
CA GLU A 83 9.42 -9.55 7.63
C GLU A 83 8.19 -9.10 6.84
N PHE A 84 7.25 -8.42 7.49
CA PHE A 84 6.03 -7.93 6.84
C PHE A 84 6.31 -6.99 5.67
N VAL A 85 7.32 -6.11 5.78
CA VAL A 85 7.69 -5.20 4.71
C VAL A 85 8.16 -5.94 3.45
N GLN A 86 8.73 -7.15 3.57
CA GLN A 86 9.06 -7.95 2.39
C GLN A 86 7.81 -8.40 1.61
N ASP A 87 6.73 -8.72 2.31
CA ASP A 87 5.45 -9.05 1.70
C ASP A 87 4.82 -7.84 0.98
N VAL A 88 4.92 -6.66 1.60
CA VAL A 88 4.53 -5.38 0.98
C VAL A 88 5.29 -5.14 -0.33
N ILE A 89 6.62 -5.36 -0.33
CA ILE A 89 7.46 -5.18 -1.52
C ILE A 89 7.12 -6.21 -2.60
N SER A 90 6.91 -7.47 -2.23
CA SER A 90 6.50 -8.53 -3.18
C SER A 90 5.18 -8.17 -3.83
N THR A 91 4.18 -7.80 -3.03
CA THR A 91 2.85 -7.40 -3.51
C THR A 91 2.92 -6.19 -4.45
N ALA A 92 3.75 -5.19 -4.12
CA ALA A 92 3.96 -4.03 -4.98
C ALA A 92 4.58 -4.39 -6.34
N LYS A 93 5.50 -5.35 -6.38
CA LYS A 93 6.09 -5.87 -7.62
C LYS A 93 5.05 -6.59 -8.46
N GLU A 94 4.26 -7.47 -7.84
CA GLU A 94 3.21 -8.22 -8.55
C GLU A 94 2.16 -7.30 -9.17
N PHE A 95 1.62 -6.33 -8.41
CA PHE A 95 0.69 -5.35 -8.98
C PHE A 95 1.35 -4.49 -10.06
N SER A 96 2.63 -4.13 -9.92
CA SER A 96 3.31 -3.32 -10.92
C SER A 96 3.57 -4.07 -12.23
N ASP A 97 3.65 -5.40 -12.20
CA ASP A 97 3.78 -6.22 -13.42
C ASP A 97 2.50 -6.22 -14.26
N ILE A 98 1.34 -6.22 -13.59
CA ILE A 98 0.02 -6.34 -14.23
C ILE A 98 -0.71 -4.99 -14.41
N ASP A 99 -0.36 -3.98 -13.60
CA ASP A 99 -0.95 -2.63 -13.63
C ASP A 99 0.02 -1.53 -13.14
N PRO A 100 1.09 -1.25 -13.90
CA PRO A 100 2.17 -0.34 -13.49
C PRO A 100 1.66 1.06 -13.15
N ASP A 101 0.73 1.58 -13.95
CA ASP A 101 0.28 2.97 -13.88
C ASP A 101 -1.12 3.16 -13.28
N SER A 102 -1.75 2.11 -12.74
CA SER A 102 -3.11 2.15 -12.17
C SER A 102 -4.23 2.24 -13.21
N TYR A 103 -3.96 2.12 -14.51
CA TYR A 103 -4.97 2.32 -15.57
C TYR A 103 -5.41 1.02 -16.24
N SER A 104 -4.64 -0.05 -16.07
CA SER A 104 -4.72 -1.25 -16.92
C SER A 104 -6.05 -1.98 -16.77
N TYR A 105 -6.55 -2.02 -15.53
CA TYR A 105 -7.81 -2.64 -15.16
C TYR A 105 -9.02 -1.68 -15.20
N ARG A 106 -8.82 -0.39 -15.53
CA ARG A 106 -9.91 0.59 -15.66
C ARG A 106 -10.38 0.77 -17.09
N TYR A 107 -9.44 0.76 -18.03
CA TYR A 107 -9.71 1.06 -19.43
C TYR A 107 -9.19 -0.09 -20.28
N PRO A 108 -10.00 -0.67 -21.19
CA PRO A 108 -9.56 -1.78 -22.04
C PRO A 108 -8.47 -1.36 -23.05
N ILE A 109 -8.43 -0.06 -23.38
CA ILE A 109 -7.51 0.54 -24.33
C ILE A 109 -6.79 1.70 -23.65
N SER A 110 -5.48 1.77 -23.85
CA SER A 110 -4.61 2.82 -23.34
C SER A 110 -4.76 4.12 -24.11
N THR A 111 -4.19 5.22 -23.61
CA THR A 111 -4.16 6.52 -24.30
C THR A 111 -3.42 6.50 -25.64
N ARG A 112 -2.65 5.44 -25.92
CA ARG A 112 -1.93 5.23 -27.19
C ARG A 112 -2.69 4.33 -28.18
N GLY A 113 -3.85 3.79 -27.79
CA GLY A 113 -4.63 2.87 -28.62
C GLY A 113 -4.27 1.39 -28.46
N ASP A 114 -3.26 1.07 -27.64
CA ASP A 114 -2.87 -0.30 -27.33
C ASP A 114 -3.80 -0.95 -26.30
N TYR A 115 -3.94 -2.28 -26.30
CA TYR A 115 -4.62 -3.02 -25.22
C TYR A 115 -3.94 -2.77 -23.88
N SER A 116 -4.74 -2.48 -22.86
CA SER A 116 -4.23 -2.14 -21.53
C SER A 116 -3.76 -3.34 -20.71
N THR A 117 -4.31 -4.52 -20.97
CA THR A 117 -3.91 -5.80 -20.34
C THR A 117 -3.24 -6.70 -21.37
N ARG A 118 -2.41 -7.64 -20.90
CA ARG A 118 -1.86 -8.70 -21.75
C ARG A 118 -2.99 -9.54 -22.36
N LEU A 119 -2.76 -10.10 -23.54
CA LEU A 119 -3.66 -11.08 -24.15
C LEU A 119 -3.82 -12.27 -23.19
N ALA A 120 -5.07 -12.66 -22.91
CA ALA A 120 -5.42 -13.71 -21.96
C ALA A 120 -4.93 -13.49 -20.51
N GLN A 121 -4.84 -12.23 -20.06
CA GLN A 121 -4.55 -11.90 -18.67
C GLN A 121 -5.70 -12.35 -17.75
N SER A 122 -5.47 -13.43 -17.01
CA SER A 122 -6.37 -13.93 -15.96
C SER A 122 -5.78 -13.66 -14.57
N VAL A 123 -6.64 -13.40 -13.60
CA VAL A 123 -6.25 -13.26 -12.19
C VAL A 123 -6.99 -14.29 -11.36
N ASN A 124 -6.28 -15.03 -10.51
CA ASN A 124 -6.92 -15.86 -9.50
C ASN A 124 -7.53 -14.96 -8.42
N LEU A 125 -8.80 -14.58 -8.62
CA LEU A 125 -9.48 -13.63 -7.74
C LEU A 125 -9.60 -14.13 -6.29
N SER A 126 -9.70 -15.44 -6.07
CA SER A 126 -9.74 -16.00 -4.72
C SER A 126 -8.40 -15.78 -4.01
N SER A 127 -7.30 -16.21 -4.63
CA SER A 127 -5.96 -16.04 -4.08
C SER A 127 -5.62 -14.56 -3.85
N LEU A 128 -6.00 -13.68 -4.78
CA LEU A 128 -5.83 -12.24 -4.61
C LEU A 128 -6.66 -11.73 -3.42
N SER A 129 -7.92 -12.13 -3.31
CA SER A 129 -8.80 -11.70 -2.23
C SER A 129 -8.28 -12.12 -0.86
N ASP A 130 -7.81 -13.36 -0.73
CA ASP A 130 -7.28 -13.90 0.53
C ASP A 130 -5.98 -13.18 0.93
N HIS A 131 -5.06 -13.01 -0.04
CA HIS A 131 -3.82 -12.26 0.17
C HIS A 131 -4.07 -10.81 0.58
N MET A 132 -4.93 -10.11 -0.18
CA MET A 132 -5.24 -8.71 0.08
C MET A 132 -5.99 -8.51 1.40
N ALA A 133 -6.82 -9.45 1.83
CA ALA A 133 -7.47 -9.38 3.13
C ALA A 133 -6.44 -9.36 4.27
N SER A 134 -5.49 -10.30 4.26
CA SER A 134 -4.43 -10.36 5.27
C SER A 134 -3.48 -9.18 5.20
N LEU A 135 -3.04 -8.79 4.00
CA LEU A 135 -2.12 -7.66 3.81
C LEU A 135 -2.73 -6.34 4.31
N LEU A 136 -4.00 -6.08 3.98
CA LEU A 136 -4.67 -4.83 4.38
C LEU A 136 -4.98 -4.81 5.89
N GLU A 137 -5.33 -5.95 6.50
CA GLU A 137 -5.51 -6.05 7.95
C GLU A 137 -4.21 -5.74 8.71
N ASN A 138 -3.07 -6.26 8.22
CA ASN A 138 -1.76 -5.95 8.79
C ASN A 138 -1.37 -4.48 8.60
N LEU A 139 -1.64 -3.89 7.42
CA LEU A 139 -1.43 -2.46 7.18
C LEU A 139 -2.30 -1.60 8.08
N ASP A 140 -3.56 -1.97 8.31
CA ASP A 140 -4.47 -1.27 9.23
C ASP A 140 -3.95 -1.33 10.68
N THR A 141 -3.39 -2.46 11.10
CA THR A 141 -2.75 -2.62 12.41
C THR A 141 -1.54 -1.70 12.55
N ILE A 142 -0.67 -1.64 11.53
CA ILE A 142 0.48 -0.74 11.51
C ILE A 142 0.03 0.72 11.54
N ASN A 143 -0.98 1.08 10.75
CA ASN A 143 -1.53 2.44 10.74
C ASN A 143 -2.07 2.84 12.11
N PHE A 144 -2.75 1.92 12.81
CA PHE A 144 -3.22 2.16 14.17
C PHE A 144 -2.05 2.43 15.14
N GLY A 145 -1.01 1.58 15.10
CA GLY A 145 0.19 1.76 15.92
C GLY A 145 0.90 3.09 15.62
N LEU A 146 1.09 3.41 14.33
CA LEU A 146 1.69 4.68 13.90
C LEU A 146 0.93 5.90 14.43
N ASN A 147 -0.41 5.88 14.36
CA ASN A 147 -1.24 6.98 14.89
C ASN A 147 -1.03 7.14 16.40
N LEU A 148 -1.11 6.04 17.15
CA LEU A 148 -0.94 6.05 18.60
C LEU A 148 0.43 6.59 19.02
N GLU A 149 1.51 6.06 18.42
CA GLU A 149 2.88 6.51 18.69
C GLU A 149 3.07 7.98 18.30
N THR A 150 2.46 8.43 17.19
CA THR A 150 2.54 9.83 16.77
C THR A 150 1.85 10.75 17.76
N ASP A 151 0.67 10.37 18.27
CA ASP A 151 -0.08 11.17 19.24
C ASP A 151 0.73 11.32 20.55
N ILE A 152 1.34 10.22 21.02
CA ILE A 152 2.22 10.24 22.21
C ILE A 152 3.41 11.19 22.02
N GLU A 153 4.14 11.05 20.91
CA GLU A 153 5.32 11.86 20.65
C GLU A 153 4.97 13.34 20.41
N GLN A 154 3.79 13.60 19.84
CA GLN A 154 3.27 14.96 19.70
C GLN A 154 3.03 15.60 21.08
N GLU A 155 2.36 14.89 22.01
CA GLU A 155 2.14 15.40 23.37
C GLU A 155 3.46 15.68 24.10
N VAL A 156 4.44 14.79 23.97
CA VAL A 156 5.78 14.96 24.54
C VAL A 156 6.46 16.21 23.96
N TYR A 157 6.44 16.37 22.65
CA TYR A 157 6.99 17.54 21.97
C TYR A 157 6.33 18.84 22.41
N GLU A 158 5.00 18.87 22.52
CA GLU A 158 4.24 20.04 22.99
C GLU A 158 4.56 20.37 24.45
N ALA A 159 4.74 19.37 25.32
CA ALA A 159 5.16 19.60 26.70
C ALA A 159 6.55 20.25 26.78
N TYR A 160 7.50 19.83 25.93
CA TYR A 160 8.84 20.44 25.85
C TYR A 160 8.81 21.89 25.38
N LEU A 161 7.93 22.26 24.44
CA LEU A 161 7.82 23.63 23.95
C LEU A 161 7.22 24.61 24.96
N ASN A 162 6.48 24.10 25.95
CA ASN A 162 5.81 24.90 26.98
C ASN A 162 6.63 25.04 28.28
N LEU A 163 7.86 24.50 28.33
CA LEU A 163 8.84 24.64 29.41
C LEU A 163 9.84 25.78 29.10
#